data_AF-A0A537UJ71-F1
#
_entry.id   AF-A0A537UJ71-F1
#
_cell.length_a   1.000
_cell.length_b   1.000
_cell.length_c   1.000
_cell.angle_alpha   90.00
_cell.angle_beta   90.00
_cell.angle_gamma   90.00
#
_symmetry.space_group_name_H-M   'P 1'
#
loop_
_entity.id
_entity.type
_entity.pdbx_description
1 polymer ?
#
loop_
_entity_poly.entity_id
_entity_poly.type
_entity_poly.pdbx_seq_one_letter_code
_entity_poly.pdbx_strand_id
1 'polypeptide(L)'
;MRGKAVAAASLPLATGLLALAGSVLAMPASAQQFSAAEIAAMRADYKRPPPRPVENQALIELGRLLFWDSRISASGKTACVSCHLPHLGWAVTDPRSLNDSGKLTSRKSPALIGIGYLRPGVPNGWDGRNATLEA
;
A
#
# COMPACT_ATOMS: atom_id res chain seq x y z
N MET A 1 65.89 -5.96 1.15
CA MET A 1 66.73 -6.91 1.90
C MET A 1 65.82 -7.74 2.79
N ARG A 2 65.91 -9.09 2.70
CA ARG A 2 65.34 -10.12 3.60
C ARG A 2 63.79 -10.14 3.64
N GLY A 3 63.05 -11.07 3.03
CA GLY A 3 63.34 -12.46 2.73
C GLY A 3 63.13 -13.34 3.97
N LYS A 4 61.93 -13.92 4.11
CA LYS A 4 61.68 -15.22 4.77
C LYS A 4 60.45 -15.88 4.16
N ALA A 5 60.68 -16.93 3.39
CA ALA A 5 59.71 -17.97 3.10
C ALA A 5 59.71 -18.99 4.24
N VAL A 6 58.55 -19.52 4.63
CA VAL A 6 58.48 -20.81 5.34
C VAL A 6 57.24 -21.59 4.90
N ALA A 7 57.55 -22.73 4.26
CA ALA A 7 56.91 -24.05 4.24
C ALA A 7 55.41 -24.21 3.99
N ALA A 8 55.17 -25.00 2.94
CA ALA A 8 53.95 -25.73 2.65
C ALA A 8 53.63 -26.78 3.72
N ALA A 9 52.33 -26.98 3.96
CA ALA A 9 51.79 -28.22 4.52
C ALA A 9 50.58 -28.64 3.68
N SER A 10 50.60 -29.90 3.27
CA SER A 10 49.73 -30.55 2.29
C SER A 10 48.60 -31.36 2.94
N LEU A 11 47.39 -31.23 2.36
CA LEU A 11 46.26 -32.19 2.23
C LEU A 11 45.59 -32.74 3.52
N PRO A 12 44.24 -32.91 3.55
CA PRO A 12 43.54 -33.70 2.53
C PRO A 12 42.27 -33.08 1.93
N LEU A 13 41.90 -33.67 0.80
CA LEU A 13 40.59 -33.62 0.16
C LEU A 13 39.47 -33.72 1.20
N ALA A 14 38.74 -32.63 1.42
CA ALA A 14 37.36 -32.70 1.86
C ALA A 14 36.47 -32.71 0.62
N THR A 15 36.54 -33.81 -0.13
CA THR A 15 35.45 -34.23 -1.01
C THR A 15 34.22 -34.48 -0.15
N GLY A 16 33.17 -33.71 -0.38
CA GLY A 16 31.84 -34.03 0.13
C GLY A 16 31.22 -32.95 0.99
N LEU A 17 30.67 -31.93 0.34
CA LEU A 17 29.29 -31.58 0.64
C LEU A 17 28.59 -31.39 -0.69
N LEU A 18 27.81 -32.42 -1.02
CA LEU A 18 26.89 -32.51 -2.14
C LEU A 18 26.18 -31.16 -2.29
N ALA A 19 26.40 -30.49 -3.42
CA ALA A 19 25.58 -29.37 -3.82
C ALA A 19 24.14 -29.89 -3.94
N LEU A 20 23.36 -29.73 -2.87
CA LEU A 20 21.91 -29.65 -2.95
C LEU A 20 21.62 -28.37 -3.73
N ALA A 21 21.86 -28.44 -5.04
CA ALA A 21 21.15 -27.63 -6.01
C ALA A 21 19.69 -28.04 -5.84
N GLY A 22 19.05 -27.48 -4.81
CA GLY A 22 17.62 -27.54 -4.66
C GLY A 22 17.08 -26.95 -5.93
N SER A 23 16.55 -27.81 -6.79
CA SER A 23 15.71 -27.43 -7.90
C SER A 23 14.55 -26.67 -7.28
N VAL A 24 14.71 -25.36 -7.13
CA VAL A 24 13.59 -24.44 -7.00
C VAL A 24 12.90 -24.58 -8.34
N LEU A 25 11.97 -25.53 -8.42
CA LEU A 25 10.97 -25.57 -9.47
C LEU A 25 10.34 -24.18 -9.44
N ALA A 26 10.75 -23.32 -10.38
CA ALA A 26 10.12 -22.06 -10.61
C ALA A 26 8.67 -22.39 -10.95
N MET A 27 7.78 -22.33 -9.95
CA MET A 27 6.36 -22.43 -10.22
C MET A 27 6.06 -21.27 -11.15
N PRO A 28 5.57 -21.52 -12.38
CA PRO A 28 5.14 -20.42 -13.21
C PRO A 28 4.02 -19.74 -12.42
N ALA A 29 4.21 -18.47 -12.12
CA ALA A 29 3.13 -17.63 -11.65
C ALA A 29 2.12 -17.55 -12.79
N SER A 30 1.19 -18.50 -12.83
CA SER A 30 0.04 -18.46 -13.71
C SER A 30 -0.80 -17.29 -13.23
N ALA A 31 -0.73 -16.16 -13.92
CA ALA A 31 -1.77 -15.16 -13.78
C ALA A 31 -3.09 -15.85 -14.18
N GLN A 32 -4.10 -15.83 -13.31
CA GLN A 32 -5.44 -16.25 -13.69
C GLN A 32 -5.89 -15.34 -14.84
N GLN A 33 -5.89 -15.86 -16.06
CA GLN A 33 -6.41 -15.16 -17.23
C GLN A 33 -7.92 -15.37 -17.25
N PHE A 34 -8.69 -14.31 -16.99
CA PHE A 34 -10.14 -14.36 -17.20
C PHE A 34 -10.44 -14.31 -18.71
N SER A 35 -11.28 -15.23 -19.17
CA SER A 35 -11.82 -15.22 -20.52
C SER A 35 -12.71 -14.00 -20.76
N ALA A 36 -12.93 -13.65 -22.03
CA ALA A 36 -13.84 -12.57 -22.40
C ALA A 36 -15.27 -12.81 -21.87
N ALA A 37 -15.72 -14.08 -21.84
CA ALA A 37 -17.03 -14.46 -21.32
C ALA A 37 -17.14 -14.21 -19.81
N GLU A 38 -16.11 -14.56 -19.03
CA GLU A 38 -16.07 -14.29 -17.58
C GLU A 38 -16.05 -12.79 -17.29
N ILE A 39 -15.26 -12.01 -18.04
CA ILE A 39 -15.25 -10.55 -17.92
C ILE A 39 -16.62 -9.96 -18.25
N ALA A 40 -17.29 -10.46 -19.29
CA ALA A 40 -18.63 -10.02 -19.66
C ALA A 40 -19.65 -10.33 -18.55
N ALA A 41 -19.57 -11.53 -17.95
CA ALA A 41 -20.42 -11.92 -16.81
C ALA A 41 -20.21 -10.99 -15.59
N MET A 42 -18.95 -10.76 -15.19
CA MET A 42 -18.64 -9.85 -14.07
C MET A 42 -19.15 -8.42 -14.32
N ARG A 43 -19.08 -7.92 -15.56
CA ARG A 43 -19.62 -6.59 -15.93
C ARG A 43 -21.14 -6.56 -15.87
N ALA A 44 -21.82 -7.63 -16.30
CA ALA A 44 -23.28 -7.73 -16.20
C ALA A 44 -23.75 -7.77 -14.74
N ASP A 45 -22.97 -8.42 -13.87
CA ASP A 45 -23.26 -8.56 -12.45
C ASP A 45 -22.96 -7.29 -11.65
N TYR A 46 -21.96 -6.50 -12.04
CA TYR A 46 -21.58 -5.27 -11.33
C TYR A 46 -22.77 -4.31 -11.19
N LYS A 47 -23.15 -4.02 -9.94
CA LYS A 47 -24.10 -2.96 -9.59
C LYS A 47 -23.37 -1.85 -8.85
N ARG A 48 -23.42 -0.64 -9.42
CA ARG A 48 -22.92 0.55 -8.72
C ARG A 48 -23.78 0.80 -7.48
N PRO A 49 -23.20 0.97 -6.29
CA PRO A 49 -23.95 1.41 -5.12
C PRO A 49 -24.73 2.69 -5.43
N PRO A 50 -25.98 2.83 -4.93
CA PRO A 50 -26.70 4.09 -5.08
C PRO A 50 -25.92 5.22 -4.36
N PRO A 51 -26.06 6.48 -4.79
CA PRO A 51 -25.47 7.60 -4.08
C PRO A 51 -25.85 7.56 -2.60
N ARG A 52 -24.89 7.79 -1.70
CA ARG A 52 -25.23 7.93 -0.28
C ARG A 52 -26.16 9.14 -0.09
N PRO A 53 -27.26 9.00 0.67
CA PRO A 53 -28.08 10.14 1.03
C PRO A 53 -27.24 11.21 1.72
N VAL A 54 -27.49 12.47 1.38
CA VAL A 54 -26.92 13.59 2.13
C VAL A 54 -27.81 13.84 3.34
N GLU A 55 -27.37 13.37 4.50
CA GLU A 55 -28.12 13.55 5.75
C GLU A 55 -27.95 14.96 6.33
N ASN A 56 -26.78 15.56 6.15
CA ASN A 56 -26.45 16.87 6.73
C ASN A 56 -25.50 17.67 5.83
N GLN A 57 -26.04 18.65 5.09
CA GLN A 57 -25.26 19.53 4.21
C GLN A 57 -24.21 20.35 4.97
N ALA A 58 -24.53 20.83 6.18
CA ALA A 58 -23.60 21.62 6.97
C ALA A 58 -22.37 20.79 7.40
N LEU A 59 -22.58 19.50 7.71
CA LEU A 59 -21.48 18.60 8.04
C LEU A 59 -20.58 18.30 6.82
N ILE A 60 -21.18 18.14 5.63
CA ILE A 60 -20.42 17.98 4.39
C ILE A 60 -19.57 19.22 4.12
N GLU A 61 -20.15 20.41 4.24
CA GLU A 61 -19.43 21.64 3.97
C GLU A 61 -18.31 21.87 4.99
N LEU A 62 -18.55 21.58 6.27
CA LEU A 62 -17.51 21.62 7.29
C LEU A 62 -16.39 20.63 6.98
N GLY A 63 -16.72 19.37 6.65
CA GLY A 63 -15.73 18.36 6.26
C GLY A 63 -14.92 18.79 5.04
N ARG A 64 -15.56 19.41 4.05
CA ARG A 64 -14.91 20.00 2.88
C ARG A 64 -13.96 21.13 3.26
N LEU A 65 -14.29 21.98 4.23
CA LEU A 65 -13.37 23.02 4.69
C LEU A 65 -12.16 22.40 5.42
N LEU A 66 -12.42 21.49 6.36
CA LEU A 66 -11.37 20.86 7.17
C LEU A 66 -10.39 20.04 6.33
N PHE A 67 -10.84 19.37 5.26
CA PHE A 67 -10.00 18.52 4.44
C PHE A 67 -8.84 19.28 3.74
N TRP A 68 -8.99 20.60 3.55
CA TRP A 68 -7.97 21.48 2.98
C TRP A 68 -7.28 22.38 4.00
N ASP A 69 -7.71 22.35 5.27
CA ASP A 69 -7.20 23.27 6.29
C ASP A 69 -5.97 22.67 6.99
N SER A 70 -4.80 23.27 6.80
CA SER A 70 -3.57 22.79 7.45
C SER A 70 -3.50 23.12 8.94
N ARG A 71 -4.35 24.01 9.44
CA ARG A 71 -4.40 24.38 10.87
C ARG A 71 -4.83 23.23 11.77
N ILE A 72 -5.39 22.17 11.19
CA ILE A 72 -5.75 20.95 11.94
C ILE A 72 -4.52 20.10 12.30
N SER A 73 -3.37 20.30 11.65
CA SER A 73 -2.15 19.58 11.99
C SER A 73 -1.33 20.30 13.05
N ALA A 74 -0.55 19.55 13.81
CA ALA A 74 0.29 20.11 14.87
C ALA A 74 1.35 21.08 14.32
N SER A 75 1.85 20.84 13.11
CA SER A 75 2.80 21.73 12.44
C SER A 75 2.17 22.95 11.77
N GLY A 76 0.85 22.93 11.50
CA GLY A 76 0.16 23.92 10.68
C GLY A 76 0.45 23.81 9.18
N LYS A 77 1.18 22.77 8.72
CA LYS A 77 1.67 22.63 7.34
C LYS A 77 1.03 21.48 6.56
N THR A 78 0.31 20.57 7.23
CA THR A 78 -0.25 19.38 6.61
C THR A 78 -1.77 19.42 6.69
N ALA A 79 -2.45 19.15 5.59
CA ALA A 79 -3.89 18.93 5.54
C ALA A 79 -4.18 17.52 4.99
N CYS A 80 -5.44 17.09 5.03
CA CYS A 80 -5.83 15.79 4.45
C CYS A 80 -5.44 15.71 2.96
N VAL A 81 -5.63 16.82 2.23
CA VAL A 81 -5.29 16.96 0.83
C VAL A 81 -3.78 16.84 0.53
N SER A 82 -2.90 17.04 1.53
CA SER A 82 -1.45 16.91 1.35
C SER A 82 -1.02 15.49 0.98
N CYS A 83 -1.80 14.48 1.38
CA CYS A 83 -1.52 13.06 1.13
C CYS A 83 -2.65 12.34 0.38
N HIS A 84 -3.70 13.04 -0.03
CA HIS A 84 -4.84 12.49 -0.79
C HIS A 84 -5.14 13.43 -1.96
N LEU A 85 -4.36 13.29 -3.04
CA LEU A 85 -4.24 14.32 -4.07
C LEU A 85 -5.39 14.24 -5.08
N PRO A 86 -6.22 15.30 -5.24
CA PRO A 86 -7.40 15.24 -6.11
C PRO A 86 -7.06 14.96 -7.58
N HIS A 87 -5.97 15.54 -8.08
CA HIS A 87 -5.50 15.37 -9.46
C HIS A 87 -4.99 13.96 -9.77
N LEU A 88 -4.78 13.12 -8.74
CA LEU A 88 -4.42 11.71 -8.88
C LEU A 88 -5.57 10.78 -8.46
N GLY A 89 -6.82 11.26 -8.49
CA GLY A 89 -7.96 10.49 -8.02
C GLY A 89 -7.88 10.20 -6.51
N TRP A 90 -7.46 11.21 -5.74
CA TRP A 90 -7.32 11.13 -4.27
C TRP A 90 -6.28 10.12 -3.78
N ALA A 91 -5.30 9.81 -4.62
CA ALA A 91 -4.16 8.95 -4.33
C ALA A 91 -2.85 9.75 -4.24
N VAL A 92 -1.72 9.03 -4.10
CA VAL A 92 -0.36 9.59 -4.20
C VAL A 92 0.50 8.74 -5.13
N THR A 93 1.53 9.32 -5.73
CA THR A 93 2.51 8.57 -6.55
C THR A 93 3.50 7.83 -5.68
N ASP A 94 3.98 8.47 -4.62
CA ASP A 94 5.06 7.94 -3.80
C ASP A 94 4.70 6.60 -3.14
N PRO A 95 5.69 5.71 -2.97
CA PRO A 95 5.48 4.41 -2.31
C PRO A 95 5.24 4.55 -0.80
N ARG A 96 5.65 5.68 -0.20
CA ARG A 96 5.44 6.02 1.20
C ARG A 96 5.19 7.52 1.32
N SER A 97 4.20 7.90 2.10
CA SER A 97 3.83 9.30 2.30
C SER A 97 4.70 9.95 3.36
N LEU A 98 4.71 11.28 3.41
CA LEU A 98 5.28 12.02 4.54
C LEU A 98 4.23 12.19 5.64
N ASN A 99 4.64 12.09 6.90
CA ASN A 99 3.83 12.49 8.04
C ASN A 99 3.96 14.00 8.31
N ASP A 100 3.24 14.52 9.29
CA ASP A 100 3.24 15.96 9.64
C ASP A 100 4.63 16.48 10.07
N SER A 101 5.53 15.61 10.50
CA SER A 101 6.93 15.96 10.83
C SER A 101 7.87 15.95 9.61
N GLY A 102 7.38 15.64 8.41
CA GLY A 102 8.18 15.49 7.20
C GLY A 102 8.97 14.17 7.12
N LYS A 103 8.63 13.18 7.94
CA LYS A 103 9.26 11.85 7.91
C LYS A 103 8.40 10.87 7.12
N LEU A 104 9.04 9.91 6.45
CA LEU A 104 8.31 8.85 5.74
C LEU A 104 7.51 7.97 6.71
N THR A 105 6.28 7.68 6.33
CA THR A 105 5.43 6.67 6.98
C THR A 105 5.90 5.27 6.62
N SER A 106 5.36 4.25 7.31
CA SER A 106 5.62 2.84 6.98
C SER A 106 4.87 2.37 5.73
N ARG A 107 3.83 3.08 5.30
CA ARG A 107 2.93 2.69 4.21
C ARG A 107 2.49 3.89 3.37
N LYS A 108 2.19 3.63 2.10
CA LYS A 108 1.54 4.59 1.19
C LYS A 108 0.20 5.06 1.74
N SER A 109 -0.18 6.32 1.51
CA SER A 109 -1.56 6.77 1.77
C SER A 109 -2.55 6.03 0.84
N PRO A 110 -3.63 5.43 1.37
CA PRO A 110 -4.64 4.79 0.53
C PRO A 110 -5.39 5.84 -0.31
N ALA A 111 -5.93 5.43 -1.45
CA ALA A 111 -6.83 6.28 -2.23
C ALA A 111 -8.18 6.45 -1.50
N LEU A 112 -8.82 7.61 -1.63
CA LEU A 112 -10.12 7.87 -1.01
C LEU A 112 -11.32 7.55 -1.91
N ILE A 113 -11.12 7.33 -3.20
CA ILE A 113 -12.23 6.97 -4.11
C ILE A 113 -12.88 5.68 -3.63
N GLY A 114 -14.19 5.73 -3.42
CA GLY A 114 -14.98 4.57 -3.02
C GLY A 114 -15.02 4.28 -1.51
N ILE A 115 -14.19 4.94 -0.70
CA ILE A 115 -14.07 4.63 0.74
C ILE A 115 -15.38 4.86 1.51
N GLY A 116 -16.19 5.83 1.09
CA GLY A 116 -17.51 6.10 1.67
C GLY A 116 -18.59 5.05 1.36
N TYR A 117 -18.30 4.05 0.51
CA TYR A 117 -19.21 2.95 0.17
C TYR A 117 -18.81 1.62 0.81
N LEU A 118 -17.81 1.60 1.69
CA LEU A 118 -17.48 0.41 2.46
C LEU A 118 -18.70 -0.02 3.28
N ARG A 119 -18.93 -1.34 3.34
CA ARG A 119 -20.05 -1.90 4.11
C ARG A 119 -19.86 -1.59 5.60
N PRO A 120 -20.94 -1.38 6.37
CA PRO A 120 -20.85 -1.26 7.83
C PRO A 120 -20.05 -2.44 8.41
N GLY A 121 -19.14 -2.13 9.34
CA GLY A 121 -18.26 -3.12 9.97
C GLY A 121 -17.04 -3.53 9.14
N VAL A 122 -16.82 -2.97 7.95
CA VAL A 122 -15.55 -3.10 7.22
C VAL A 122 -14.58 -2.03 7.73
N PRO A 123 -13.45 -2.42 8.36
CA PRO A 123 -12.50 -1.43 8.88
C PRO A 123 -11.78 -0.65 7.79
N ASN A 124 -11.34 0.56 8.13
CA ASN A 124 -10.65 1.49 7.24
C ASN A 124 -9.11 1.40 7.39
N GLY A 125 -8.42 1.82 6.33
CA GLY A 125 -6.95 1.81 6.27
C GLY A 125 -6.36 0.44 5.90
N TRP A 126 -5.03 0.39 5.77
CA TRP A 126 -4.32 -0.79 5.29
C TRP A 126 -4.24 -1.95 6.29
N ASP A 127 -4.34 -1.65 7.58
CA ASP A 127 -4.26 -2.62 8.68
C ASP A 127 -5.62 -2.85 9.35
N GLY A 128 -6.68 -2.18 8.86
CA GLY A 128 -8.03 -2.35 9.34
C GLY A 128 -8.23 -1.98 10.81
N ARG A 129 -7.40 -1.08 11.36
CA ARG A 129 -7.46 -0.71 12.78
C ARG A 129 -8.60 0.27 13.11
N ASN A 130 -9.09 1.00 12.11
CA ASN A 130 -10.15 2.01 12.31
C ASN A 130 -11.51 1.38 11.98
N ALA A 131 -12.42 1.29 12.95
CA ALA A 131 -13.72 0.65 12.74
C ALA A 131 -14.64 1.43 11.76
N THR A 132 -14.49 2.75 11.71
CA THR A 132 -15.21 3.66 10.79
C THR A 132 -14.25 4.72 10.25
N LEU A 133 -14.74 5.68 9.44
CA LEU A 133 -13.93 6.79 8.94
C LEU A 133 -13.69 7.87 10.00
N GLU A 134 -14.62 7.97 10.95
CA GLU A 134 -14.66 8.95 12.03
C GLU A 134 -14.00 8.45 13.33
N ALA A 135 -13.68 7.15 13.41
CA ALA A 135 -13.09 6.49 14.57
C ALA A 135 -11.58 6.68 14.71
#